data_AF-A0A1J5SMU1-F1
#
_entry.id   AF-A0A1J5SMU1-F1
#
_cell.length_a   1.000
_cell.length_b   1.000
_cell.length_c   1.000
_cell.angle_alpha   90.00
_cell.angle_beta   90.00
_cell.angle_gamma   90.00
#
_symmetry.space_group_name_H-M   'P 1'
#
loop_
_entity.id
_entity.type
_entity.pdbx_description
1 polymer ?
#
loop_
_entity_poly.entity_id
_entity_poly.type
_entity_poly.pdbx_seq_one_letter_code
_entity_poly.pdbx_strand_id
1 'polypeptide(L)' 'MAIKCSVFVATSLDGFIARKCGALDWLPGSNDVAGSENLGYRDFFASIARS' A
#
# COMPACT_ATOMS: atom_id res chain seq x y z
N MET A 1 -0.46 -8.13 27.52
CA MET A 1 -0.13 -7.66 26.17
C MET A 1 -1.36 -7.77 25.28
N ALA A 2 -1.69 -6.73 24.51
CA ALA A 2 -2.71 -6.80 23.46
C ALA A 2 -2.02 -7.07 22.11
N ILE A 3 -2.63 -7.90 21.26
CA ILE A 3 -2.14 -8.14 19.90
C ILE A 3 -2.53 -6.95 19.02
N LYS A 4 -1.57 -6.41 18.27
CA LYS A 4 -1.79 -5.30 17.31
C LYS A 4 -1.49 -5.78 15.90
N CYS A 5 -2.37 -5.46 14.97
CA CYS A 5 -2.19 -5.69 13.53
C CYS A 5 -2.25 -4.34 12.80
N SER A 6 -1.30 -4.10 11.89
CA SER A 6 -1.15 -2.85 11.15
C SER A 6 -1.10 -3.15 9.66
N VAL A 7 -1.75 -2.33 8.83
CA VAL A 7 -1.83 -2.52 7.38
C VAL A 7 -1.49 -1.22 6.65
N PHE A 8 -0.72 -1.30 5.56
CA PHE A 8 -0.43 -0.20 4.65
C PHE A 8 -0.85 -0.63 3.25
N VAL A 9 -1.90 0.00 2.71
CA VAL A 9 -2.57 -0.43 1.48
C VAL A 9 -3.00 0.79 0.67
N ALA A 10 -2.82 0.72 -0.65
CA ALA A 10 -3.33 1.71 -1.57
C ALA A 10 -4.79 1.41 -1.94
N THR A 11 -5.60 2.45 -2.10
CA THR A 11 -6.99 2.33 -2.56
C THR A 11 -7.28 3.35 -3.64
N SER A 12 -8.22 3.02 -4.50
CA SER A 12 -8.83 3.95 -5.45
C SER A 12 -9.57 5.07 -4.70
N LEU A 13 -9.93 6.15 -5.39
CA LEU A 13 -10.68 7.27 -4.80
C LEU A 13 -12.03 6.82 -4.20
N ASP A 14 -12.63 5.79 -4.77
CA ASP A 14 -13.87 5.17 -4.31
C ASP A 14 -13.66 4.10 -3.22
N GLY A 15 -12.44 3.92 -2.72
CA GLY A 15 -12.10 3.05 -1.58
C GLY A 15 -11.86 1.58 -1.93
N PHE A 16 -11.82 1.22 -3.23
CA PHE A 16 -11.57 -0.15 -3.65
C PHE A 16 -10.09 -0.43 -3.93
N ILE A 17 -9.64 -1.65 -3.64
CA ILE A 17 -8.26 -2.12 -3.91
C ILE A 17 -8.13 -2.62 -5.35
N ALA A 18 -9.19 -3.13 -5.97
CA ALA A 18 -9.12 -3.62 -7.34
C ALA A 18 -10.44 -3.37 -8.05
N ARG A 19 -10.39 -3.33 -9.38
CA ARG A 19 -11.60 -3.39 -10.21
C ARG A 19 -12.29 -4.75 -10.02
N LYS A 20 -13.55 -4.87 -10.45
CA LYS A 20 -14.28 -6.15 -10.44
C LYS A 20 -13.57 -7.27 -11.22
N CYS A 21 -12.80 -6.91 -12.24
CA CYS A 21 -11.96 -7.83 -13.02
C CYS A 21 -10.57 -8.09 -12.41
N GLY A 22 -10.26 -7.52 -11.24
CA GLY A 22 -8.95 -7.65 -10.58
C GLY A 22 -7.89 -6.65 -11.05
N ALA A 23 -8.19 -5.78 -12.01
CA ALA A 23 -7.22 -4.82 -12.54
C ALA A 23 -6.81 -3.74 -11.52
N LEU A 24 -5.56 -3.28 -11.66
CA LEU A 24 -4.93 -2.21 -10.86
C LEU A 24 -4.50 -1.02 -11.75
N ASP A 25 -5.19 -0.81 -12.87
CA ASP A 25 -4.93 0.30 -13.82
C ASP A 25 -4.92 1.69 -13.16
N TRP A 26 -5.67 1.82 -12.07
CA TRP A 26 -5.82 3.03 -11.28
C TRP A 26 -4.61 3.32 -10.39
N LEU A 27 -3.82 2.30 -10.06
CA LEU A 27 -2.69 2.40 -9.15
C LEU A 27 -1.45 2.86 -9.94
N PRO A 28 -0.90 4.06 -9.66
CA PRO A 28 0.31 4.53 -10.33
C PRO A 28 1.47 3.55 -10.11
N GLY A 29 2.20 3.23 -11.18
CA GLY A 29 3.30 2.26 -11.14
C GLY A 29 2.89 0.80 -11.37
N SER A 30 1.60 0.48 -11.53
CA SER A 30 1.13 -0.90 -11.84
C SER A 30 1.60 -1.43 -13.22
N ASN A 31 2.05 -0.53 -14.10
CA ASN A 31 2.60 -0.84 -15.43
C ASN A 31 4.14 -0.84 -15.45
N ASP A 32 4.80 -1.30 -14.39
CA ASP A 32 6.27 -1.47 -14.28
C ASP A 32 7.10 -0.16 -14.18
N VAL A 33 6.46 1.01 -14.18
CA VAL A 33 7.13 2.31 -13.94
C VAL A 33 7.10 2.68 -12.45
N ALA A 34 7.31 1.69 -11.57
CA ALA A 34 7.67 1.98 -10.19
C ALA A 34 9.18 2.23 -10.17
N GLY A 35 9.57 3.45 -10.53
CA GLY A 35 10.90 3.96 -10.21
C GLY A 35 11.18 3.65 -8.73
N SER A 36 12.44 3.39 -8.43
CA SER A 36 12.97 2.97 -7.11
C SER A 36 12.79 4.01 -5.99
N GLU A 37 11.72 4.79 -6.02
CA GLU A 37 11.33 5.74 -4.99
C GLU A 37 10.67 5.01 -3.82
N ASN A 38 11.14 5.35 -2.62
CA ASN A 38 10.55 4.87 -1.38
C ASN A 38 9.17 5.51 -1.20
N LEU A 39 8.11 4.80 -1.59
CA LEU A 39 6.70 5.19 -1.43
C LEU A 39 6.22 5.18 0.04
N GLY A 40 7.11 5.46 1.00
CA GLY A 40 6.82 5.49 2.44
C GLY A 40 6.82 4.13 3.15
N TYR A 41 7.15 3.03 2.44
CA TYR A 41 7.20 1.69 3.04
C TYR A 41 8.17 1.62 4.22
N ARG A 42 9.37 2.20 4.08
CA ARG A 42 10.39 2.18 5.14
C ARG A 42 9.92 2.87 6.41
N ASP A 43 9.30 4.04 6.28
CA ASP A 43 8.79 4.82 7.41
C ASP A 43 7.63 4.10 8.11
N PHE A 44 6.73 3.49 7.34
CA PHE A 44 5.65 2.68 7.88
C PHE A 44 6.18 1.48 8.69
N PHE A 45 7.13 0.70 8.16
CA PHE A 45 7.69 -0.43 8.88
C PHE A 45 8.47 -0.01 10.14
N ALA A 46 9.18 1.12 10.09
CA ALA A 46 9.86 1.67 11.27
C ALA A 46 8.85 2.04 12.39
N SER A 47 7.66 2.51 12.02
CA SER A 47 6.59 2.82 12.99
C SER A 47 6.02 1.59 13.69
N ILE A 48 5.99 0.44 13.01
CA ILE A 48 5.48 -0.83 13.57
C ILE A 48 6.51 -1.45 14.50
N ALA A 49 7.79 -1.44 14.13
CA ALA A 49 8.86 -2.08 14.92
C ALA A 49 9.07 -1.42 16.30
N ARG A 50 8.55 -0.21 16.52
CA ARG A 50 8.64 0.53 17.79
C ARG A 50 7.43 0.32 18.72
N SER A 51 6.51 -0.57 18.34
CA SER A 51 5.21 -0.84 19.00
C SER A 51 5.25 -2.03 19.96
#